data_AF-A0A3D5WHL6-F1
#
_entry.id   AF-A0A3D5WHL6-F1
#
_cell.length_a   1.000
_cell.length_b   1.000
_cell.length_c   1.000
_cell.angle_alpha   90.00
_cell.angle_beta   90.00
_cell.angle_gamma   90.00
#
_symmetry.space_group_name_H-M   'P 1'
#
loop_
_entity.id
_entity.type
_entity.pdbx_description
1 polymer ?
#
loop_
_entity_poly.entity_id
_entity_poly.type
_entity_poly.pdbx_seq_one_letter_code
_entity_poly.pdbx_strand_id
1 'polypeptide(L)' 'MISPGMLLSERYEIIDRVGSGGMADVYKARDQRLNRFVAIKILKPEYSNDAKFVSKFRGEAQSVAGLSHPNIVNVY' A
#
# COMPACT_ATOMS: atom_id res chain seq x y z
N MET A 1 -4.42 -10.32 -9.37
CA MET A 1 -3.15 -10.74 -8.75
C MET A 1 -2.13 -9.65 -9.07
N ILE A 2 -1.38 -9.16 -8.09
CA ILE A 2 -0.38 -8.09 -8.28
C ILE A 2 0.98 -8.75 -8.55
N SER A 3 1.69 -8.30 -9.56
CA SER A 3 2.99 -8.85 -9.99
C SER A 3 4.02 -7.75 -10.27
N PRO A 4 5.32 -8.04 -10.17
CA PRO A 4 6.38 -7.17 -10.68
C PRO A 4 6.12 -6.68 -12.12
N GLY A 5 6.45 -5.42 -12.39
CA GLY A 5 6.21 -4.74 -13.67
C GLY A 5 4.79 -4.18 -13.84
N MET A 6 3.84 -4.50 -12.95
CA MET A 6 2.49 -3.93 -13.01
C MET A 6 2.51 -2.44 -12.65
N LEU A 7 1.84 -1.61 -13.43
CA LEU A 7 1.67 -0.19 -13.15
C LEU A 7 0.32 0.06 -12.46
N LEU A 8 0.35 0.57 -11.24
CA LEU A 8 -0.85 0.94 -10.48
C LEU A 8 -1.14 2.43 -10.65
N SER A 9 -2.39 2.73 -11.00
CA SER A 9 -2.91 4.10 -11.19
C SER A 9 -2.04 4.96 -12.11
N GLU A 10 -1.44 4.35 -13.14
CA GLU A 10 -0.53 5.01 -14.09
C GLU A 10 0.62 5.78 -13.40
N ARG A 11 1.09 5.28 -12.25
CA ARG A 11 2.12 5.97 -11.44
C ARG A 11 3.08 5.05 -10.72
N TYR A 12 2.58 3.98 -10.11
CA TYR A 12 3.38 3.15 -9.23
C TYR A 12 3.71 1.82 -9.87
N GLU A 13 4.95 1.66 -10.28
CA GLU A 13 5.44 0.42 -10.88
C GLU A 13 5.84 -0.56 -9.77
N ILE A 14 5.20 -1.71 -9.72
CA ILE A 14 5.52 -2.76 -8.74
C ILE A 14 6.87 -3.37 -9.07
N ILE A 15 7.76 -3.41 -8.08
CA ILE A 15 9.11 -3.99 -8.20
C ILE A 15 9.12 -5.41 -7.66
N ASP A 16 8.71 -5.58 -6.40
CA ASP A 16 8.67 -6.89 -5.76
C ASP A 16 7.75 -6.88 -4.53
N ARG A 17 7.35 -8.06 -4.06
CA ARG A 17 6.63 -8.24 -2.79
C ARG A 17 7.63 -8.19 -1.63
N VAL A 18 7.35 -7.36 -0.64
CA VAL A 18 8.18 -7.19 0.56
C VAL A 18 7.71 -8.09 1.69
N GLY A 19 6.40 -8.31 1.79
CA GLY A 19 5.85 -9.16 2.84
C GLY A 19 4.35 -9.39 2.72
N SER A 20 3.86 -10.25 3.59
CA SER A 20 2.43 -10.56 3.74
C SER A 20 2.04 -10.40 5.19
N GLY A 21 0.90 -9.76 5.43
CA GLY A 21 0.21 -9.76 6.72
C GLY A 21 -1.06 -10.58 6.66
N GLY A 22 -1.91 -10.46 7.70
CA GLY A 22 -3.23 -11.09 7.71
C GLY A 22 -4.09 -10.60 6.54
N MET A 23 -4.44 -9.31 6.55
CA MET A 23 -5.40 -8.74 5.60
C MET A 23 -4.80 -8.23 4.27
N ALA A 24 -3.51 -7.96 4.23
CA ALA A 24 -2.89 -7.21 3.13
C ALA A 24 -1.47 -7.71 2.84
N ASP A 25 -1.05 -7.48 1.60
CA ASP A 25 0.32 -7.67 1.14
C ASP A 25 1.01 -6.32 0.98
N VAL A 26 2.32 -6.28 1.20
CA VAL A 26 3.14 -5.07 1.05
C VAL A 26 4.10 -5.28 -0.11
N TYR A 27 4.13 -4.32 -1.03
CA TYR A 27 4.98 -4.32 -2.22
C TYR A 27 5.92 -3.13 -2.20
N LYS A 28 7.14 -3.34 -2.69
CA LYS A 28 8.04 -2.26 -3.09
C LYS A 28 7.61 -1.80 -4.47
N ALA A 29 7.43 -0.49 -4.64
CA ALA A 29 7.10 0.11 -5.92
C ALA A 29 7.97 1.33 -6.19
N ARG A 30 8.10 1.71 -7.46
CA ARG A 30 8.68 2.98 -7.88
C ARG A 30 7.55 3.94 -8.21
N ASP A 31 7.49 5.06 -7.48
CA ASP A 31 6.67 6.21 -7.85
C ASP A 31 7.35 6.91 -9.02
N GLN A 32 6.81 6.75 -10.23
CA GLN A 32 7.43 7.26 -11.46
C GLN A 32 7.36 8.79 -11.55
N ARG A 33 6.44 9.45 -10.84
CA ARG A 33 6.31 10.91 -10.86
C ARG A 33 7.36 11.60 -10.02
N LEU A 34 7.61 11.07 -8.82
CA LEU A 34 8.58 11.62 -7.87
C LEU A 34 9.94 10.90 -7.93
N ASN A 35 10.05 9.87 -8.76
CA ASN A 35 11.24 9.06 -8.95
C ASN A 35 11.82 8.51 -7.63
N ARG A 36 10.96 7.96 -6.77
CA ARG A 36 11.35 7.41 -5.45
C ARG A 36 10.76 6.03 -5.24
N PHE A 37 11.41 5.23 -4.39
CA PHE A 37 10.81 3.97 -3.92
C PHE A 37 9.78 4.24 -2.83
N VAL A 38 8.66 3.52 -2.90
CA VAL A 38 7.58 3.56 -1.91
C VAL A 38 7.15 2.14 -1.55
N ALA A 39 6.52 1.99 -0.40
CA ALA A 39 5.80 0.77 -0.05
C ALA A 39 4.32 0.95 -0.37
N ILE A 40 3.70 -0.05 -1.01
CA ILE A 40 2.26 -0.07 -1.29
C ILE A 40 1.66 -1.25 -0.55
N LYS A 41 0.77 -0.96 0.40
CA LYS A 41 -0.04 -1.96 1.11
C LYS A 41 -1.31 -2.19 0.31
N ILE A 42 -1.57 -3.43 -0.11
CA ILE A 42 -2.70 -3.82 -0.96
C ILE A 42 -3.53 -4.85 -0.20
N LEU A 43 -4.83 -4.59 -0.06
CA LEU A 43 -5.78 -5.50 0.58
C LEU A 43 -5.90 -6.78 -0.26
N LYS A 44 -5.87 -7.96 0.40
CA LYS A 44 -6.01 -9.24 -0.32
C LYS A 44 -7.42 -9.37 -0.91
N PRO A 45 -7.58 -10.04 -2.06
CA PRO A 45 -8.88 -10.18 -2.73
C PRO A 45 -9.98 -10.79 -1.86
N GLU A 46 -9.62 -11.73 -0.97
CA GLU A 46 -10.56 -12.34 -0.02
C GLU A 46 -11.20 -11.36 0.96
N TYR A 47 -10.58 -10.20 1.21
CA TYR A 47 -11.09 -9.16 2.09
C TYR A 47 -11.65 -7.94 1.36
N SER A 48 -11.49 -7.85 0.03
CA SER A 48 -11.85 -6.63 -0.71
C SER A 48 -13.35 -6.37 -0.81
N ASN A 49 -14.17 -7.42 -0.67
CA ASN A 49 -15.63 -7.33 -0.74
C ASN A 49 -16.30 -7.19 0.63
N ASP A 50 -15.56 -7.31 1.73
CA ASP A 50 -16.09 -7.12 3.09
C ASP A 50 -15.90 -5.66 3.52
N ALA A 51 -17.02 -4.95 3.61
CA ALA A 51 -17.06 -3.54 4.00
C ALA A 51 -16.37 -3.25 5.35
N LYS A 52 -16.36 -4.20 6.29
CA LYS A 52 -15.68 -4.03 7.58
C LYS A 52 -14.16 -3.98 7.40
N PHE A 53 -13.60 -4.87 6.58
CA PHE A 53 -12.15 -4.87 6.30
C PHE A 53 -11.75 -3.64 5.49
N VAL A 54 -12.54 -3.26 4.50
CA VAL A 54 -12.29 -2.02 3.73
C VAL A 54 -12.34 -0.79 4.65
N SER A 55 -13.31 -0.72 5.57
CA SER A 55 -13.42 0.38 6.53
C SER A 55 -12.22 0.44 7.47
N LYS A 56 -11.81 -0.70 8.06
CA LYS A 56 -10.61 -0.79 8.91
C LYS A 56 -9.35 -0.38 8.16
N PHE A 57 -9.18 -0.87 6.93
CA PHE A 57 -8.02 -0.54 6.09
C PHE A 57 -7.92 0.96 5.80
N ARG A 58 -9.05 1.61 5.49
CA ARG A 58 -9.12 3.06 5.33
C ARG A 58 -8.85 3.81 6.64
N GLY A 59 -9.40 3.31 7.75
CA GLY A 59 -9.17 3.87 9.08
C GLY A 59 -7.69 3.89 9.45
N GLU A 60 -6.97 2.77 9.27
CA GLU A 60 -5.52 2.70 9.50
C GLU A 60 -4.75 3.74 8.68
N ALA A 61 -5.06 3.86 7.38
CA ALA A 61 -4.42 4.83 6.50
C ALA A 61 -4.67 6.27 6.98
N GLN A 62 -5.91 6.60 7.35
CA GLN A 62 -6.27 7.92 7.86
C GLN A 62 -5.61 8.25 9.19
N SER A 63 -5.54 7.29 10.12
CA SER A 63 -4.91 7.48 11.43
C SER A 63 -3.42 7.81 11.31
N VAL A 64 -2.71 7.20 10.35
CA VAL A 64 -1.27 7.44 10.15
C VAL A 64 -1.01 8.67 9.27
N ALA A 65 -1.89 8.98 8.30
CA ALA A 65 -1.72 10.13 7.40
C ALA A 65 -1.66 11.48 8.12
N GLY A 66 -2.24 11.59 9.33
CA GLY A 66 -2.14 12.78 10.18
C GLY A 66 -0.87 12.90 11.01
N LEU A 67 0.01 11.90 10.99
CA LEU A 67 1.23 11.85 11.81
C LEU A 67 2.46 12.19 10.97
N SER A 68 3.30 13.09 11.48
CA SER A 68 4.60 13.43 10.90
C SER A 68 5.66 13.38 12.00
N HIS A 69 6.41 12.30 12.05
CA HIS A 69 7.41 12.06 13.09
C HIS A 69 8.53 11.13 12.54
N PRO A 70 9.82 11.38 12.84
CA PRO A 70 10.93 10.59 12.27
C PRO A 70 10.88 9.09 12.55
N ASN A 71 10.21 8.69 13.64
CA ASN A 71 10.05 7.28 14.03
C ASN A 71 8.72 6.65 13.57
N ILE A 72 7.93 7.35 12.75
CA ILE A 72 6.64 6.88 12.21
C ILE A 72 6.72 6.94 10.69
N VAL A 73 6.30 5.86 10.02
CA VAL A 73 6.29 5.81 8.56
C VAL A 73 5.18 6.72 8.02
N ASN A 74 5.54 7.63 7.13
CA ASN A 74 4.58 8.51 6.48
C ASN A 74 3.72 7.77 5.44
N VAL A 75 2.46 8.16 5.34
CA VAL A 75 1.49 7.72 4.31
C VAL A 75 1.21 8.88 3.34
N TYR A 76 1.06 8.60 2.04
CA TYR A 76 0.92 9.59 0.96
C TYR A 76 -0.24 9.27 0.02
#